data_AF-S7T027-F1
#
_entry.id   AF-S7T027-F1
#
_cell.length_a   1.000
_cell.length_b   1.000
_cell.length_c   1.000
_cell.angle_alpha   90.00
_cell.angle_beta   90.00
_cell.angle_gamma   90.00
#
_symmetry.space_group_name_H-M   'P 1'
#
loop_
_entity.id
_entity.type
_entity.pdbx_description
1 polymer ?
#
loop_
_entity_poly.entity_id
_entity_poly.type
_entity_poly.pdbx_seq_one_letter_code
_entity_poly.pdbx_strand_id
1 'polypeptide(L)'
;MSHPYVSPKLSMETMISIIRHGLKKTTAPQHIVIIGAGMAGLVAASLLKQAGHRITILEASERVGGRIYTLRSHFRDDQYLEAGAMRIPHTHQLTLEYIKKFNLPLHPFINSTPRDILYFRGVKARLGEYERHPGLFGFPVAPHERGKTASELLQMAIRPVVQFIEQNPENHWPIVIERLDRYSLDAICVTIRLAYRCPSAPSI
;
A
#
# COMPACT_ATOMS: atom_id res chain seq x y z
N MET A 1 -8.78 2.58 22.18
CA MET A 1 -9.47 3.79 21.71
C MET A 1 -9.73 3.60 20.23
N SER A 2 -11.00 3.46 19.82
CA SER A 2 -11.38 3.32 18.41
C SER A 2 -11.02 4.60 17.68
N HIS A 3 -10.08 4.51 16.73
CA HIS A 3 -9.85 5.62 15.81
C HIS A 3 -10.98 5.55 14.78
N PRO A 4 -11.88 6.54 14.70
CA PRO A 4 -12.95 6.51 13.72
C PRO A 4 -12.32 6.44 12.32
N TYR A 5 -12.85 5.58 11.46
CA TYR A 5 -12.46 5.55 10.05
C TYR A 5 -12.70 6.95 9.47
N VAL A 6 -11.61 7.64 9.12
CA VAL A 6 -11.69 8.98 8.52
C VAL A 6 -11.67 8.80 7.01
N SER A 7 -12.86 8.81 6.39
CA SER A 7 -12.95 9.02 4.95
C SER A 7 -12.18 10.29 4.56
N PRO A 8 -11.45 10.30 3.42
CA PRO A 8 -10.74 11.49 2.98
C PRO A 8 -11.71 12.69 2.93
N LYS A 9 -11.43 13.74 3.71
CA LYS A 9 -12.27 14.95 3.73
C LYS A 9 -12.27 15.70 2.39
N LEU A 10 -11.31 15.40 1.52
CA LEU A 10 -11.16 16.00 0.18
C LEU A 10 -11.36 14.93 -0.89
N SER A 11 -12.07 15.28 -1.95
CA SER A 11 -12.18 14.40 -3.12
C SER A 11 -10.82 14.22 -3.81
N MET A 12 -10.65 13.11 -4.52
CA MET A 12 -9.45 12.86 -5.32
C MET A 12 -9.17 13.99 -6.31
N GLU A 13 -10.22 14.49 -6.98
CA GLU A 13 -10.12 15.62 -7.91
C GLU A 13 -9.58 16.88 -7.23
N THR A 14 -10.07 17.19 -6.02
CA THR A 14 -9.59 18.34 -5.24
C THR A 14 -8.12 18.18 -4.86
N MET A 15 -7.73 16.98 -4.40
CA MET A 15 -6.34 16.70 -4.07
C MET A 15 -5.41 16.80 -5.28
N ILE A 16 -5.82 16.30 -6.45
CA ILE A 16 -5.08 16.43 -7.71
C ILE A 16 -4.98 17.90 -8.13
N SER A 17 -6.06 18.67 -8.03
CA SER A 17 -6.07 20.11 -8.31
C SER A 17 -5.07 20.86 -7.42
N ILE A 18 -5.03 20.56 -6.12
CA ILE A 18 -4.05 21.14 -5.18
C ILE A 18 -2.63 20.78 -5.58
N ILE A 19 -2.36 19.55 -6.03
CA ILE A 19 -1.02 19.17 -6.50
C ILE A 19 -0.63 20.00 -7.73
N ARG A 20 -1.55 20.18 -8.69
CA ARG A 20 -1.27 20.89 -9.95
C ARG A 20 -1.13 22.40 -9.76
N HIS A 21 -2.03 23.01 -9.00
CA HIS A 21 -2.20 24.46 -8.95
C HIS A 21 -1.78 25.09 -7.61
N GLY A 22 -1.52 24.27 -6.59
CA GLY A 22 -1.19 24.71 -5.24
C GLY A 22 -2.45 25.02 -4.40
N LEU A 23 -2.21 25.42 -3.16
CA LEU A 23 -3.26 25.91 -2.25
C LEU A 23 -3.64 27.37 -2.59
N LYS A 24 -4.81 27.80 -2.10
CA LYS A 24 -5.22 29.22 -2.15
C LYS A 24 -4.13 30.08 -1.49
N LYS A 25 -3.78 31.19 -2.14
CA LYS A 25 -2.82 32.16 -1.61
C LYS A 25 -3.32 32.77 -0.30
N THR A 26 -2.44 32.87 0.69
CA THR A 26 -2.76 33.53 1.97
C THR A 26 -2.70 35.05 1.82
N THR A 27 -3.61 35.74 2.51
CA THR A 27 -3.54 37.20 2.73
C THR A 27 -2.85 37.56 4.05
N ALA A 28 -2.57 36.56 4.89
CA ALA A 28 -1.88 36.69 6.17
C ALA A 28 -0.74 35.67 6.23
N PRO A 29 0.45 35.98 5.69
CA PRO A 29 1.61 35.11 5.77
C PRO A 29 1.97 34.76 7.21
N GLN A 30 2.28 33.49 7.43
CA GLN A 30 2.76 32.98 8.73
C GLN A 30 4.14 32.37 8.57
N HIS A 31 4.88 32.28 9.68
CA HIS A 31 6.09 31.48 9.76
C HIS A 31 5.75 30.11 10.35
N ILE A 32 5.90 29.06 9.54
CA ILE A 32 5.55 27.69 9.89
C ILE A 32 6.82 26.85 9.95
N VAL A 33 6.99 26.11 11.05
CA VAL A 33 8.06 25.13 11.22
C VAL A 33 7.51 23.74 10.91
N ILE A 34 8.22 22.99 10.08
CA ILE A 34 7.93 21.59 9.74
C ILE A 34 9.06 20.72 10.26
N ILE A 35 8.73 19.73 11.08
CA ILE A 35 9.70 18.78 11.64
C ILE A 35 9.71 17.52 10.75
N GLY A 36 10.83 17.28 10.10
CA GLY A 36 11.07 16.16 9.18
C GLY A 36 10.94 16.54 7.70
N ALA A 37 11.99 16.26 6.93
CA ALA A 37 12.07 16.41 5.47
C ALA A 37 11.78 15.09 4.73
N GLY A 38 10.89 14.24 5.26
CA GLY A 38 10.29 13.13 4.53
C GLY A 38 9.17 13.58 3.58
N MET A 39 8.57 12.66 2.83
CA MET A 39 7.54 13.01 1.83
C MET A 39 6.39 13.86 2.37
N ALA A 40 5.85 13.54 3.56
CA ALA A 40 4.78 14.31 4.16
C ALA A 40 5.22 15.77 4.44
N GLY A 41 6.39 15.96 5.04
CA GLY A 41 6.93 17.28 5.36
C GLY A 41 7.31 18.08 4.11
N LEU A 42 7.94 17.45 3.11
CA LEU A 42 8.30 18.11 1.84
C LEU A 42 7.06 18.54 1.04
N VAL A 43 6.02 17.70 0.98
CA VAL A 43 4.75 18.05 0.32
C VAL A 43 4.07 19.22 1.05
N ALA A 44 3.96 19.15 2.38
CA ALA A 44 3.37 20.23 3.17
C ALA A 44 4.16 21.54 3.01
N ALA A 45 5.49 21.49 3.11
CA ALA A 45 6.36 22.64 2.93
C ALA A 45 6.20 23.27 1.55
N SER A 46 6.19 22.45 0.49
CA SER A 46 6.01 22.91 -0.88
C SER A 46 4.68 23.63 -1.06
N LEU A 47 3.57 23.04 -0.60
CA LEU A 47 2.24 23.61 -0.75
C LEU A 47 2.06 24.90 0.06
N LEU A 48 2.51 24.93 1.32
CA LEU A 48 2.40 26.11 2.18
C LEU A 48 3.32 27.25 1.73
N LYS A 49 4.54 26.94 1.27
CA LYS A 49 5.43 27.93 0.66
C LYS A 49 4.80 28.52 -0.61
N GLN A 50 4.24 27.68 -1.48
CA GLN A 50 3.51 28.15 -2.67
C GLN A 50 2.30 29.00 -2.30
N ALA A 51 1.63 28.75 -1.18
CA ALA A 51 0.52 29.57 -0.70
C ALA A 51 0.97 30.96 -0.18
N GLY A 52 2.27 31.20 0.05
CA GLY A 52 2.81 32.48 0.51
C GLY A 52 3.27 32.51 1.96
N HIS A 53 3.37 31.36 2.64
CA HIS A 53 3.93 31.28 3.99
C HIS A 53 5.47 31.21 3.97
N ARG A 54 6.09 31.66 5.07
CA ARG A 54 7.51 31.43 5.34
C ARG A 54 7.66 30.06 6.00
N ILE A 55 8.48 29.18 5.43
CA ILE A 55 8.66 27.80 5.92
C ILE A 55 10.09 27.60 6.43
N THR A 56 10.23 27.00 7.60
CA THR A 56 11.48 26.41 8.09
C THR A 56 11.29 24.91 8.23
N ILE A 57 12.16 24.11 7.64
CA ILE A 57 12.16 22.65 7.79
C ILE A 57 13.32 22.28 8.72
N LEU A 58 13.03 21.50 9.76
CA LEU A 58 14.03 20.93 10.65
C LEU A 58 14.11 19.42 10.37
N GLU A 59 15.23 18.96 9.83
CA GLU A 59 15.49 17.55 9.54
C GLU A 59 16.65 17.06 10.38
N ALA A 60 16.50 15.88 10.99
CA ALA A 60 17.50 15.32 11.90
C ALA A 60 18.67 14.68 11.14
N SER A 61 18.43 14.17 9.93
CA SER A 61 19.46 13.56 9.08
C SER A 61 20.13 14.58 8.15
N GLU A 62 21.24 14.16 7.53
CA GLU A 62 21.97 14.98 6.56
C GLU A 62 21.32 15.00 5.16
N ARG A 63 20.15 14.40 4.99
CA ARG A 63 19.47 14.26 3.69
C ARG A 63 17.97 14.47 3.80
N VAL A 64 17.37 14.79 2.66
CA VAL A 64 15.92 14.81 2.51
C VAL A 64 15.39 13.46 2.00
N GLY A 65 14.06 13.27 2.05
CA GLY A 65 13.35 12.10 1.52
C GLY A 65 12.89 11.12 2.60
N GLY A 66 13.46 11.16 3.81
CA GLY A 66 13.09 10.27 4.91
C GLY A 66 13.30 8.80 4.53
N ARG A 67 12.24 7.98 4.63
CA ARG A 67 12.30 6.54 4.27
C ARG A 67 12.47 6.27 2.77
N ILE A 68 12.30 7.28 1.90
CA ILE A 68 12.67 7.15 0.48
C ILE A 68 14.16 7.44 0.38
N TYR A 69 14.93 6.44 -0.05
CA TYR A 69 16.39 6.50 -0.05
C TYR A 69 17.00 5.66 -1.17
N THR A 70 17.75 6.34 -2.04
CA THR A 70 18.51 5.72 -3.12
C THR A 70 20.00 5.78 -2.76
N LEU A 71 20.65 4.61 -2.65
CA LEU A 71 22.08 4.48 -2.52
C LEU A 71 22.71 4.58 -3.91
N ARG A 72 23.55 5.60 -4.12
CA ARG A 72 24.19 5.90 -5.42
C ARG A 72 25.70 5.67 -5.45
N SER A 73 26.34 5.54 -4.29
CA SER A 73 27.79 5.33 -4.19
C SER A 73 28.15 3.85 -4.12
N HIS A 74 29.39 3.52 -4.50
CA HIS A 74 29.95 2.16 -4.46
C HIS A 74 29.34 1.17 -5.47
N PHE A 75 28.68 1.69 -6.51
CA PHE A 75 28.18 0.92 -7.65
C PHE A 75 28.93 1.32 -8.92
N ARG A 76 29.02 0.39 -9.90
CA ARG A 76 29.61 0.64 -11.23
C ARG A 76 28.49 0.97 -12.23
N ASP A 77 28.85 1.57 -13.36
CA ASP A 77 27.97 1.71 -14.53
C ASP A 77 26.62 2.38 -14.23
N ASP A 78 26.64 3.50 -13.48
CA ASP A 78 25.46 4.28 -13.05
C ASP A 78 24.39 3.48 -12.29
N GLN A 79 24.76 2.30 -11.78
CA GLN A 79 23.88 1.50 -10.95
C GLN A 79 23.60 2.20 -9.61
N TYR A 80 22.44 1.90 -9.06
CA TYR A 80 22.00 2.38 -7.77
C TYR A 80 21.10 1.33 -7.12
N LEU A 81 20.89 1.47 -5.81
CA LEU A 81 20.02 0.60 -5.04
C LEU A 81 18.95 1.43 -4.33
N GLU A 82 17.68 1.09 -4.51
CA GLU A 82 16.60 1.64 -3.70
C GLU A 82 16.57 0.92 -2.35
N ALA A 83 16.97 1.61 -1.28
CA ALA A 83 17.01 1.11 0.09
C ALA A 83 15.71 1.37 0.87
N GLY A 84 14.66 1.80 0.17
CA GLY A 84 13.36 2.14 0.76
C GLY A 84 12.21 1.85 -0.20
N ALA A 85 11.50 2.89 -0.63
CA ALA A 85 10.43 2.74 -1.59
C ALA A 85 10.97 2.31 -2.97
N MET A 86 10.50 1.18 -3.49
CA MET A 86 11.00 0.62 -4.76
C MET A 86 9.95 0.53 -5.88
N ARG A 87 8.65 0.63 -5.56
CA ARG A 87 7.57 0.48 -6.54
C ARG A 87 6.37 1.38 -6.20
N ILE A 88 5.70 1.85 -7.24
CA ILE A 88 4.53 2.73 -7.15
C ILE A 88 3.39 2.06 -7.94
N PRO A 89 2.33 1.57 -7.27
CA PRO A 89 1.15 1.05 -7.95
C PRO A 89 0.46 2.10 -8.84
N HIS A 90 -0.12 1.68 -9.96
CA HIS A 90 -0.84 2.58 -10.87
C HIS A 90 -2.06 3.26 -10.22
N THR A 91 -2.56 2.71 -9.11
CA THR A 91 -3.67 3.27 -8.32
C THR A 91 -3.24 4.43 -7.41
N HIS A 92 -1.93 4.68 -7.23
CA HIS A 92 -1.40 5.76 -6.38
C HIS A 92 -1.42 7.11 -7.10
N GLN A 93 -2.62 7.58 -7.46
CA GLN A 93 -2.85 8.76 -8.30
C GLN A 93 -2.10 10.00 -7.80
N LEU A 94 -2.15 10.31 -6.51
CA LEU A 94 -1.48 11.48 -5.95
C LEU A 94 0.04 11.46 -6.12
N THR A 95 0.66 10.28 -5.97
CA THR A 95 2.11 10.13 -6.18
C THR A 95 2.45 10.27 -7.67
N LEU A 96 1.66 9.65 -8.55
CA LEU A 96 1.82 9.76 -10.00
C LEU A 96 1.63 11.20 -10.51
N GLU A 97 0.73 11.97 -9.92
CA GLU A 97 0.56 13.39 -10.26
C GLU A 97 1.77 14.24 -9.86
N TYR A 98 2.44 13.94 -8.73
CA TYR A 98 3.72 14.58 -8.41
C TYR A 98 4.84 14.19 -9.38
N ILE A 99 4.91 12.92 -9.78
CA ILE A 99 5.87 12.45 -10.79
C ILE A 99 5.68 13.22 -12.11
N LYS A 100 4.43 13.37 -12.57
CA LYS A 100 4.10 14.19 -13.74
C LYS A 100 4.50 15.65 -13.55
N LYS A 101 4.15 16.25 -12.41
CA LYS A 101 4.47 17.65 -12.08
C LYS A 101 5.97 17.95 -12.14
N PHE A 102 6.81 17.00 -11.74
CA PHE A 102 8.27 17.13 -11.77
C PHE A 102 8.91 16.55 -13.04
N ASN A 103 8.10 16.10 -14.01
CA ASN A 103 8.54 15.51 -15.26
C ASN A 103 9.57 14.37 -15.07
N LEU A 104 9.30 13.49 -14.10
CA LEU A 104 10.18 12.36 -13.78
C LEU A 104 9.82 11.12 -14.63
N PRO A 105 10.82 10.35 -15.11
CA PRO A 105 10.56 9.13 -15.87
C PRO A 105 10.00 8.02 -14.98
N LEU A 106 9.24 7.11 -15.61
CA LEU A 106 8.71 5.90 -14.98
C LEU A 106 9.18 4.67 -15.75
N HIS A 107 9.55 3.63 -15.00
CA HIS A 107 9.88 2.32 -15.54
C HIS A 107 8.93 1.26 -14.98
N PRO A 108 8.44 0.31 -15.80
CA PRO A 108 7.66 -0.82 -15.31
C PRO A 108 8.46 -1.65 -14.31
N PHE A 109 7.88 -1.91 -13.14
CA PHE A 109 8.44 -2.84 -12.15
C PHE A 109 7.81 -4.22 -12.33
N ILE A 110 8.61 -5.21 -12.74
CA ILE A 110 8.15 -6.60 -12.93
C ILE A 110 8.10 -7.27 -11.56
N ASN A 111 6.91 -7.46 -11.01
CA ASN A 111 6.73 -8.07 -9.68
C ASN A 111 6.90 -9.58 -9.67
N SER A 112 6.51 -10.24 -10.77
CA SER A 112 6.67 -11.68 -10.93
C SER A 112 6.72 -12.08 -12.40
N THR A 113 7.28 -13.25 -12.66
CA THR A 113 7.26 -13.93 -13.95
C THR A 113 6.94 -15.41 -13.77
N PRO A 114 6.39 -16.10 -14.79
CA PRO A 114 6.22 -17.56 -14.73
C PRO A 114 7.52 -18.34 -14.50
N ARG A 115 8.68 -17.69 -14.71
CA ARG A 115 10.02 -18.25 -14.52
C ARG A 115 10.58 -17.99 -13.12
N ASP A 116 9.88 -17.31 -12.23
CA ASP A 116 10.37 -17.08 -10.88
C ASP A 116 10.55 -18.41 -10.15
N ILE A 117 11.56 -18.47 -9.28
CA ILE A 117 11.90 -19.69 -8.54
C ILE A 117 11.18 -19.67 -7.21
N LEU A 118 10.39 -20.71 -6.97
CA LEU A 118 9.80 -21.02 -5.67
C LEU A 118 10.57 -22.18 -5.03
N TYR A 119 10.91 -22.06 -3.75
CA TYR A 119 11.61 -23.10 -3.00
C TYR A 119 11.00 -23.27 -1.60
N PHE A 120 10.30 -24.38 -1.39
CA PHE A 120 9.66 -24.69 -0.12
C PHE A 120 9.88 -26.16 0.23
N ARG A 121 10.25 -26.45 1.49
CA ARG A 121 10.39 -27.81 2.04
C ARG A 121 11.25 -28.75 1.15
N GLY A 122 12.32 -28.23 0.55
CA GLY A 122 13.20 -29.00 -0.33
C GLY A 122 12.71 -29.16 -1.77
N VAL A 123 11.49 -28.71 -2.09
CA VAL A 123 10.93 -28.73 -3.44
C VAL A 123 11.20 -27.39 -4.13
N LYS A 124 11.85 -27.45 -5.29
CA LYS A 124 12.11 -26.30 -6.18
C LYS A 124 11.20 -26.39 -7.40
N ALA A 125 10.55 -25.29 -7.75
CA ALA A 125 9.76 -25.20 -8.98
C ALA A 125 9.68 -23.77 -9.52
N ARG A 126 9.16 -23.65 -10.74
CA ARG A 126 8.84 -22.35 -11.34
C ARG A 126 7.43 -21.90 -10.93
N LEU A 127 7.20 -20.58 -10.83
CA LEU A 127 5.89 -20.03 -10.50
C LEU A 127 4.80 -20.56 -11.45
N GLY A 128 5.05 -20.59 -12.76
CA GLY A 128 4.07 -21.11 -13.73
C GLY A 128 3.85 -22.62 -13.68
N GLU A 129 4.72 -23.40 -13.03
CA GLU A 129 4.48 -24.82 -12.73
C GLU A 129 3.56 -24.97 -11.52
N TYR A 130 3.82 -24.17 -10.48
CA TYR A 130 2.98 -24.10 -9.28
C TYR A 130 1.56 -23.64 -9.62
N GLU A 131 1.40 -22.61 -10.45
CA GLU A 131 0.07 -22.10 -10.83
C GLU A 131 -0.77 -23.16 -11.57
N ARG A 132 -0.13 -24.03 -12.36
CA ARG A 132 -0.80 -25.18 -13.01
C ARG A 132 -1.04 -26.36 -12.07
N HIS A 133 -0.21 -26.51 -11.03
CA HIS A 133 -0.29 -27.62 -10.07
C HIS A 133 -0.13 -27.11 -8.61
N PRO A 134 -1.13 -26.42 -8.03
CA PRO A 134 -0.94 -25.76 -6.73
C PRO A 134 -0.64 -26.69 -5.54
N GLY A 135 -0.91 -27.99 -5.69
CA GLY A 135 -0.58 -29.03 -4.72
C GLY A 135 0.91 -29.39 -4.65
N LEU A 136 1.76 -28.86 -5.53
CA LEU A 136 3.17 -29.24 -5.68
C LEU A 136 3.97 -29.21 -4.37
N PHE A 137 3.73 -28.23 -3.49
CA PHE A 137 4.47 -28.07 -2.24
C PHE A 137 3.89 -28.88 -1.06
N GLY A 138 2.84 -29.69 -1.29
CA GLY A 138 2.28 -30.58 -0.28
C GLY A 138 1.73 -29.87 0.97
N PHE A 139 1.23 -28.64 0.83
CA PHE A 139 0.56 -27.96 1.93
C PHE A 139 -0.77 -28.64 2.25
N PRO A 140 -1.06 -28.94 3.53
CA PRO A 140 -2.34 -29.54 3.91
C PRO A 140 -3.48 -28.53 3.72
N VAL A 141 -4.42 -28.87 2.85
CA VAL A 141 -5.61 -28.06 2.56
C VAL A 141 -6.89 -28.89 2.70
N ALA A 142 -8.01 -28.23 3.02
CA ALA A 142 -9.32 -28.87 3.09
C ALA A 142 -9.70 -29.43 1.70
N PRO A 143 -10.58 -30.45 1.62
CA PRO A 143 -10.97 -31.04 0.34
C PRO A 143 -11.45 -30.02 -0.70
N HIS A 144 -12.21 -29.01 -0.29
CA HIS A 144 -12.74 -27.95 -1.17
C HIS A 144 -11.69 -26.89 -1.56
N GLU A 145 -10.52 -26.87 -0.93
CA GLU A 145 -9.41 -25.95 -1.20
C GLU A 145 -8.37 -26.55 -2.14
N ARG A 146 -8.43 -27.87 -2.41
CA ARG A 146 -7.49 -28.55 -3.30
C ARG A 146 -7.53 -27.94 -4.71
N GLY A 147 -6.35 -27.87 -5.34
CA GLY A 147 -6.18 -27.33 -6.68
C GLY A 147 -6.17 -25.80 -6.78
N LYS A 148 -6.18 -25.09 -5.65
CA LYS A 148 -6.13 -23.62 -5.62
C LYS A 148 -4.77 -23.10 -5.22
N THR A 149 -4.34 -22.02 -5.85
CA THR A 149 -3.14 -21.24 -5.50
C THR A 149 -3.31 -20.50 -4.18
N ALA A 150 -2.20 -20.08 -3.57
CA ALA A 150 -2.20 -19.28 -2.35
C ALA A 150 -2.98 -17.96 -2.52
N SER A 151 -2.87 -17.35 -3.70
CA SER A 151 -3.63 -16.14 -4.03
C SER A 151 -5.13 -16.41 -4.06
N GLU A 152 -5.58 -17.49 -4.70
CA GLU A 152 -7.00 -17.86 -4.74
C GLU A 152 -7.54 -18.20 -3.34
N LEU A 153 -6.75 -18.90 -2.51
CA LEU A 153 -7.11 -19.21 -1.13
C LEU A 153 -7.23 -17.94 -0.28
N LEU A 154 -6.29 -17.00 -0.41
CA LEU A 154 -6.37 -15.70 0.26
C LEU A 154 -7.61 -14.92 -0.21
N GLN A 155 -7.87 -14.88 -1.52
CA GLN A 155 -9.04 -14.23 -2.08
C GLN A 155 -10.34 -14.84 -1.54
N MET A 156 -10.44 -16.17 -1.49
CA MET A 156 -11.60 -16.84 -0.89
C MET A 156 -11.81 -16.43 0.56
N ALA A 157 -10.73 -16.32 1.36
CA ALA A 157 -10.82 -15.93 2.75
C ALA A 157 -11.28 -14.47 2.91
N ILE A 158 -10.74 -13.52 2.14
CA ILE A 158 -11.05 -12.10 2.33
C ILE A 158 -12.31 -11.65 1.59
N ARG A 159 -12.79 -12.40 0.58
CA ARG A 159 -13.90 -12.00 -0.28
C ARG A 159 -15.17 -11.61 0.48
N PRO A 160 -15.63 -12.32 1.52
CA PRO A 160 -16.83 -11.90 2.27
C PRO A 160 -16.67 -10.52 2.91
N VAL A 161 -15.47 -10.23 3.45
CA VAL A 161 -15.17 -8.93 4.07
C VAL A 161 -15.14 -7.84 3.00
N VAL A 162 -14.51 -8.11 1.85
CA VAL A 162 -14.47 -7.18 0.71
C VAL A 162 -15.88 -6.89 0.20
N GLN A 163 -16.69 -7.91 -0.04
CA GLN A 163 -18.07 -7.76 -0.51
C GLN A 163 -18.95 -7.03 0.49
N PHE A 164 -18.77 -7.29 1.79
CA PHE A 164 -19.44 -6.54 2.83
C PHE A 164 -19.07 -5.05 2.74
N ILE A 165 -17.79 -4.71 2.67
CA ILE A 165 -17.35 -3.31 2.52
C ILE A 165 -17.94 -2.65 1.27
N GLU A 166 -17.90 -3.33 0.12
CA GLU A 166 -18.34 -2.79 -1.18
C GLU A 166 -19.83 -2.39 -1.20
N GLN A 167 -20.68 -3.00 -0.36
CA GLN A 167 -22.11 -2.68 -0.28
C GLN A 167 -22.36 -1.28 0.29
N ASN A 168 -21.59 -0.87 1.30
CA ASN A 168 -21.69 0.46 1.90
C ASN A 168 -20.38 0.84 2.59
N PRO A 169 -19.36 1.29 1.83
CA PRO A 169 -18.02 1.49 2.38
C PRO A 169 -17.99 2.46 3.56
N GLU A 170 -18.77 3.54 3.53
CA GLU A 170 -18.78 4.56 4.58
C GLU A 170 -19.24 3.99 5.93
N ASN A 171 -20.25 3.12 5.92
CA ASN A 171 -20.80 2.53 7.14
C ASN A 171 -20.14 1.20 7.53
N HIS A 172 -19.67 0.42 6.56
CA HIS A 172 -19.16 -0.92 6.80
C HIS A 172 -17.67 -0.95 7.18
N TRP A 173 -16.85 0.02 6.72
CA TRP A 173 -15.45 0.11 7.13
C TRP A 173 -15.25 0.24 8.65
N PRO A 174 -15.97 1.13 9.36
CA PRO A 174 -15.88 1.21 10.83
C PRO A 174 -16.17 -0.12 11.53
N ILE A 175 -17.18 -0.86 11.06
CA ILE A 175 -17.58 -2.16 11.61
C ILE A 175 -16.47 -3.19 11.40
N VAL A 176 -15.88 -3.23 10.20
CA VAL A 176 -14.77 -4.14 9.90
C VAL A 176 -13.56 -3.84 10.78
N ILE A 177 -13.21 -2.56 10.96
CA ILE A 177 -12.10 -2.15 11.84
C ILE A 177 -12.37 -2.57 13.28
N GLU A 178 -13.54 -2.22 13.84
CA GLU A 178 -13.91 -2.59 15.21
C GLU A 178 -13.83 -4.10 15.45
N ARG A 179 -14.27 -4.91 14.46
CA ARG A 179 -14.28 -6.36 14.58
C ARG A 179 -12.90 -6.97 14.38
N LEU A 180 -12.15 -6.53 13.36
CA LEU A 180 -10.97 -7.24 12.83
C LEU A 180 -9.61 -6.62 13.17
N ASP A 181 -9.52 -5.34 13.55
CA ASP A 181 -8.24 -4.63 13.76
C ASP A 181 -7.34 -5.25 14.86
N ARG A 182 -7.96 -5.97 15.80
CA ARG A 182 -7.26 -6.71 16.86
C ARG A 182 -6.64 -8.03 16.42
N TYR A 183 -6.93 -8.50 15.21
CA TYR A 183 -6.46 -9.79 14.71
C TYR A 183 -5.38 -9.58 13.64
N SER A 184 -4.36 -10.43 13.67
CA SER A 184 -3.41 -10.51 12.56
C SER A 184 -4.08 -11.07 11.31
N LEU A 185 -3.51 -10.80 10.13
CA LEU A 185 -3.98 -11.39 8.88
C LEU A 185 -4.01 -12.92 8.94
N ASP A 186 -3.01 -13.53 9.58
CA ASP A 186 -2.98 -14.98 9.83
C ASP A 186 -4.20 -15.44 10.63
N ALA A 187 -4.49 -14.79 11.76
CA ALA A 187 -5.65 -15.10 12.58
C ALA A 187 -6.97 -14.91 11.83
N ILE A 188 -7.08 -13.87 10.99
CA ILE A 188 -8.26 -13.63 10.14
C ILE A 188 -8.44 -14.77 9.13
N CYS A 189 -7.38 -15.15 8.42
CA CYS A 189 -7.44 -16.22 7.43
C CYS A 189 -7.79 -17.58 8.07
N VAL A 190 -7.25 -17.88 9.25
CA VAL A 190 -7.57 -19.12 9.99
C VAL A 190 -9.03 -19.11 10.46
N THR A 191 -9.50 -17.99 11.03
CA THR A 191 -10.87 -17.89 11.56
C THR A 191 -11.92 -18.01 10.45
N ILE A 192 -11.72 -17.34 9.32
CA ILE A 192 -12.64 -17.43 8.18
C ILE A 192 -12.64 -18.86 7.61
N ARG A 193 -11.48 -19.51 7.54
CA ARG A 193 -11.36 -20.91 7.11
C ARG A 193 -12.10 -21.88 8.05
N LEU A 194 -12.15 -21.59 9.35
CA LEU A 194 -12.93 -22.37 10.32
C LEU A 194 -14.44 -22.12 10.18
N ALA A 195 -14.87 -20.88 9.88
CA ALA A 195 -16.28 -20.56 9.63
C ALA A 195 -16.84 -21.36 8.42
N TYR A 196 -16.05 -21.53 7.36
CA TYR A 196 -16.43 -22.36 6.20
C TYR A 196 -16.46 -23.87 6.48
N ARG A 197 -16.00 -24.35 7.64
CA ARG A 197 -16.14 -25.75 8.05
C ARG A 197 -17.49 -26.05 8.73
N CYS A 198 -18.29 -25.04 9.07
CA CYS A 198 -19.55 -25.20 9.77
C CYS A 198 -20.70 -24.60 8.94
N PRO A 199 -21.54 -25.41 8.27
CA PRO A 199 -22.66 -24.92 7.45
C PRO A 199 -23.72 -24.12 8.23
N SER A 200 -23.63 -24.10 9.56
CA SER A 200 -24.55 -23.44 10.49
C SER A 200 -23.94 -22.25 11.23
N ALA A 201 -22.78 -21.74 10.83
CA ALA A 201 -22.23 -20.52 11.43
C ALA A 201 -23.08 -19.31 10.99
N PRO A 202 -23.52 -18.44 11.92
CA PRO A 202 -24.32 -17.27 11.57
C PRO A 202 -23.52 -16.35 10.65
N SER A 203 -24.16 -15.90 9.57
CA SER A 203 -23.64 -14.90 8.65
C SER A 203 -23.17 -13.67 9.43
N ILE A 204 -21.95 -13.21 9.12
CA ILE A 204 -21.31 -12.03 9.74
C ILE A 204 -22.10 -10.75 9.46
#